data_AF-A0A1M6KMB1-F1
#
_entry.id   AF-A0A1M6KMB1-F1
#
_cell.length_a   1.000
_cell.length_b   1.000
_cell.length_c   1.000
_cell.angle_alpha   90.00
_cell.angle_beta   90.00
_cell.angle_gamma   90.00
#
_symmetry.space_group_name_H-M   'P 1'
#
loop_
_entity.id
_entity.type
_entity.pdbx_description
1 polymer ?
#
loop_
_entity_poly.entity_id
_entity_poly.type
_entity_poly.pdbx_seq_one_letter_code
_entity_poly.pdbx_strand_id
1 'polypeptide(L)'
;MKRNGSILIEPLIYMFIASLIMILCFNMLSIYIKEFKAEKFKSKVNKALETADITIKSRINVPYITNVCVNNNRLFIEHDDIQKKIKYKDEIYLDKNSSIIKINYYEGTNLNSINNILEDVESIELKEKGSIIYMKIRLKEEVEKILVYEKG
;
A
#
# COMPACT_ATOMS: atom_id res chain seq x y z
N MET A 1 25.71 -57.63 43.85
CA MET A 1 25.75 -56.33 43.14
C MET A 1 24.63 -56.31 42.10
N LYS A 2 23.52 -55.60 42.35
CA LYS A 2 22.42 -55.45 41.39
C LYS A 2 22.62 -54.15 40.61
N ARG A 3 23.06 -54.25 39.36
CA ARG A 3 23.02 -53.15 38.39
C ARG A 3 22.59 -53.72 37.04
N ASN A 4 21.98 -52.86 36.21
CA ASN A 4 21.83 -52.99 34.75
C ASN A 4 20.44 -53.35 34.19
N GLY A 5 19.35 -52.86 34.79
CA GLY A 5 18.01 -52.85 34.15
C GLY A 5 17.51 -51.48 33.69
N SER A 6 18.08 -50.39 34.22
CA SER A 6 17.56 -49.02 34.08
C SER A 6 18.36 -48.11 33.14
N ILE A 7 19.52 -48.56 32.65
CA ILE A 7 20.49 -47.70 31.92
C ILE A 7 19.96 -47.22 30.56
N LEU A 8 19.03 -47.96 29.94
CA LEU A 8 18.47 -47.62 28.62
C LEU A 8 17.13 -46.89 28.67
N ILE A 9 16.37 -46.98 29.76
CA ILE A 9 15.02 -46.40 29.86
C ILE A 9 15.10 -44.89 30.10
N GLU A 10 16.00 -44.44 30.96
CA GLU A 10 16.22 -43.01 31.23
C GLU A 10 16.58 -42.19 29.96
N PRO A 11 17.56 -42.59 29.13
CA PRO A 11 17.85 -41.86 27.89
C PRO A 11 16.68 -41.87 26.90
N LEU A 12 15.87 -42.93 26.86
CA LEU A 12 14.65 -43.00 26.05
C LEU A 12 13.59 -41.97 26.49
N ILE A 13 13.39 -41.83 27.81
CA ILE A 13 12.49 -40.81 28.38
C ILE A 13 12.99 -39.40 28.04
N TYR A 14 14.29 -39.14 28.17
CA TYR A 14 14.86 -37.84 27.79
C TYR A 14 14.71 -37.54 26.30
N MET A 15 14.91 -38.52 25.41
CA MET A 15 14.67 -38.34 23.97
C MET A 15 13.20 -38.06 23.65
N PHE A 16 12.27 -38.70 24.36
CA PHE A 16 10.84 -38.47 24.18
C PHE A 16 10.40 -37.09 24.67
N ILE A 17 10.88 -36.64 25.82
CA ILE A 17 10.61 -35.29 26.32
C ILE A 17 11.24 -34.24 25.40
N ALA A 18 12.49 -34.47 24.95
CA ALA A 18 13.17 -33.58 24.02
C ALA A 18 12.43 -33.47 22.68
N SER A 19 11.87 -34.56 22.16
CA SER A 19 11.10 -34.53 20.90
C SER A 19 9.78 -33.76 21.06
N LEU A 20 9.07 -33.93 22.19
CA LEU A 20 7.88 -33.14 22.50
C LEU A 20 8.18 -31.64 22.60
N ILE A 21 9.26 -31.28 23.29
CA ILE A 21 9.71 -29.88 23.38
C ILE A 21 10.07 -29.34 21.99
N MET A 22 10.78 -30.13 21.17
CA MET A 22 11.15 -29.73 19.81
C MET A 22 9.92 -29.49 18.93
N ILE A 23 8.89 -30.34 19.02
CA ILE A 23 7.63 -30.15 18.28
C ILE A 23 6.95 -28.84 18.69
N LEU A 24 6.88 -28.56 19.99
CA LEU A 24 6.31 -27.30 20.51
C LEU A 24 7.09 -26.08 20.03
N CYS A 25 8.42 -26.12 20.12
CA CYS A 25 9.29 -25.05 19.63
C CYS A 25 9.13 -24.83 18.13
N PHE A 26 9.02 -25.90 17.33
CA PHE A 26 8.83 -25.80 15.89
C PHE A 26 7.48 -25.18 15.51
N ASN A 27 6.43 -25.54 16.24
CA ASN A 27 5.10 -24.94 16.06
C ASN A 27 5.11 -23.45 16.38
N MET A 28 5.72 -23.05 17.49
CA MET A 28 5.87 -21.63 17.86
C MET A 28 6.70 -20.85 16.83
N LEU A 29 7.80 -21.44 16.36
CA LEU A 29 8.62 -20.85 15.31
C LEU A 29 7.85 -20.66 14.00
N SER A 30 7.02 -21.64 13.61
CA SER A 30 6.17 -21.55 12.41
C SER A 30 5.18 -20.40 12.50
N ILE A 31 4.51 -20.24 13.65
CA ILE A 31 3.58 -19.13 13.92
C ILE A 31 4.34 -17.80 13.81
N TYR A 32 5.46 -17.67 14.50
CA TYR A 32 6.27 -16.45 14.49
C TYR A 32 6.74 -16.07 13.08
N ILE A 33 7.22 -17.02 12.28
CA ILE A 33 7.64 -16.77 10.90
C ILE A 33 6.46 -16.28 10.04
N LYS A 34 5.26 -16.84 10.23
CA LYS A 34 4.05 -16.40 9.52
C LYS A 34 3.67 -14.97 9.89
N GLU A 35 3.67 -14.65 11.18
CA GLU A 35 3.35 -13.31 11.69
C GLU A 35 4.37 -12.28 11.21
N PHE A 36 5.67 -12.57 11.31
CA PHE A 36 6.73 -11.69 10.86
C PHE A 36 6.65 -11.40 9.35
N LYS A 37 6.32 -12.41 8.54
CA LYS A 37 6.10 -12.22 7.09
C LYS A 37 4.91 -11.31 6.83
N ALA A 38 3.80 -11.50 7.54
CA ALA A 38 2.62 -10.66 7.43
C ALA A 38 2.90 -9.21 7.84
N GLU A 39 3.67 -9.00 8.91
CA GLU A 39 4.05 -7.67 9.38
C GLU A 39 4.99 -6.95 8.41
N LYS A 40 6.02 -7.64 7.92
CA LYS A 40 6.93 -7.10 6.90
C LYS A 40 6.16 -6.71 5.63
N PHE A 41 5.18 -7.52 5.24
CA PHE A 41 4.33 -7.23 4.10
C PHE A 41 3.47 -5.97 4.35
N LYS A 42 2.77 -5.89 5.48
CA LYS A 42 2.00 -4.69 5.88
C LYS A 42 2.85 -3.43 5.89
N SER A 43 4.09 -3.51 6.38
CA SER A 43 5.03 -2.39 6.38
C SER A 43 5.36 -1.92 4.95
N LYS A 44 5.60 -2.85 4.01
CA LYS A 44 5.84 -2.51 2.60
C LYS A 44 4.63 -1.81 1.98
N VAL A 45 3.43 -2.35 2.21
CA VAL A 45 2.17 -1.77 1.72
C VAL A 45 1.95 -0.36 2.27
N ASN A 46 2.15 -0.17 3.57
CA ASN A 46 1.99 1.14 4.20
C ASN A 46 2.95 2.18 3.61
N LYS A 47 4.21 1.81 3.38
CA LYS A 47 5.19 2.70 2.72
C LYS A 47 4.79 3.08 1.30
N ALA A 48 4.25 2.13 0.53
CA ALA A 48 3.76 2.40 -0.82
C ALA A 48 2.56 3.37 -0.78
N LEU A 49 1.62 3.17 0.14
CA LEU A 49 0.49 4.07 0.36
C LEU A 49 0.91 5.47 0.82
N GLU A 50 1.92 5.59 1.68
CA GLU A 50 2.48 6.88 2.11
C GLU A 50 3.17 7.60 0.95
N THR A 51 3.94 6.87 0.13
CA THR A 51 4.57 7.43 -1.07
C THR A 51 3.52 7.92 -2.05
N ALA A 52 2.44 7.16 -2.23
CA ALA A 52 1.31 7.55 -3.06
C ALA A 52 0.62 8.81 -2.53
N ASP A 53 0.36 8.87 -1.22
CA ASP A 53 -0.24 10.03 -0.56
C ASP A 53 0.61 11.31 -0.76
N ILE A 54 1.92 11.22 -0.55
CA ILE A 54 2.86 12.33 -0.78
C ILE A 54 2.83 12.76 -2.25
N THR A 55 2.83 11.80 -3.17
CA THR A 55 2.81 12.09 -4.61
C THR A 55 1.54 12.86 -4.98
N ILE A 56 0.37 12.42 -4.53
CA ILE A 56 -0.90 13.09 -4.82
C ILE A 56 -0.98 14.46 -4.14
N LYS A 57 -0.59 14.56 -2.86
CA LYS A 57 -0.54 15.86 -2.14
C LYS A 57 0.34 16.87 -2.83
N SER A 58 1.50 16.44 -3.31
CA SER A 58 2.42 17.34 -4.01
C SER A 58 1.84 17.90 -5.30
N ARG A 59 0.82 17.25 -5.89
CA ARG A 59 0.09 17.77 -7.06
C ARG A 59 -1.06 18.69 -6.69
N ILE A 60 -1.76 18.41 -5.59
CA ILE A 60 -2.89 19.23 -5.14
C ILE A 60 -2.42 20.51 -4.43
N ASN A 61 -1.17 20.57 -3.98
CA ASN A 61 -0.61 21.73 -3.27
C ASN A 61 0.42 22.52 -4.10
N VAL A 62 0.40 22.37 -5.43
CA VAL A 62 1.27 23.15 -6.33
C VAL A 62 0.79 24.60 -6.36
N PRO A 63 1.71 25.59 -6.42
CA PRO A 63 1.31 26.97 -6.68
C PRO A 63 0.58 27.11 -8.03
N TYR A 64 -0.38 28.04 -8.10
CA TYR A 64 -1.16 28.35 -9.32
C TYR A 64 -2.07 27.23 -9.81
N ILE A 65 -2.56 26.41 -8.89
CA ILE A 65 -3.70 25.54 -9.18
C ILE A 65 -4.91 26.40 -9.51
N THR A 66 -5.50 26.11 -10.66
CA THR A 66 -6.68 26.82 -11.16
C THR A 66 -7.95 26.03 -10.88
N ASN A 67 -7.87 24.70 -10.86
CA ASN A 67 -9.01 23.84 -10.59
C ASN A 67 -8.58 22.46 -10.08
N VAL A 68 -9.33 21.93 -9.12
CA VAL A 68 -9.24 20.53 -8.73
C VAL A 68 -10.66 19.97 -8.63
N CYS A 69 -10.94 18.92 -9.39
CA CYS A 69 -12.27 18.32 -9.40
C CYS A 69 -12.22 16.80 -9.55
N VAL A 70 -13.28 16.15 -9.07
CA VAL A 70 -13.50 14.73 -9.25
C VAL A 70 -14.59 14.51 -10.29
N ASN A 71 -14.30 13.71 -11.31
CA ASN A 71 -15.30 13.30 -12.28
C ASN A 71 -15.08 11.84 -12.69
N ASN A 72 -16.16 11.04 -12.74
CA ASN A 72 -16.13 9.63 -13.11
C ASN A 72 -15.05 8.81 -12.37
N ASN A 73 -14.91 9.07 -11.07
CA ASN A 73 -13.92 8.41 -10.22
C ASN A 73 -12.47 8.63 -10.69
N ARG A 74 -12.21 9.81 -11.26
CA ARG A 74 -10.90 10.33 -11.63
C ARG A 74 -10.73 11.69 -10.99
N LEU A 75 -9.52 11.97 -10.55
CA LEU A 75 -9.14 13.26 -9.99
C LEU A 75 -8.40 14.05 -11.06
N PHE A 76 -8.89 15.25 -11.32
CA PHE A 76 -8.29 16.18 -12.27
C PHE A 76 -7.72 17.37 -11.51
N ILE A 77 -6.48 17.73 -11.81
CA ILE A 77 -5.78 18.87 -11.24
C ILE A 77 -5.29 19.73 -12.40
N GLU A 78 -5.74 20.97 -12.48
CA GLU A 78 -5.34 21.92 -13.51
C GLU A 78 -4.50 23.03 -12.87
N HIS A 79 -3.39 23.37 -13.51
CA HIS A 79 -2.48 24.41 -13.05
C HIS A 79 -1.89 25.17 -14.25
N ASP A 80 -1.73 26.48 -14.07
CA ASP A 80 -1.25 27.37 -15.13
C ASP A 80 0.22 27.75 -14.89
N ASP A 81 1.06 27.60 -15.91
CA ASP A 81 2.41 28.17 -15.91
C ASP A 81 2.36 29.57 -16.51
N ILE A 82 2.41 30.58 -15.63
CA ILE A 82 2.35 32.00 -15.97
C ILE A 82 3.48 32.40 -16.93
N GLN A 83 4.65 31.77 -16.83
CA GLN A 83 5.81 32.13 -17.66
C GLN A 83 5.67 31.60 -19.08
N LYS A 84 5.20 30.36 -19.22
CA LYS A 84 5.08 29.70 -20.53
C LYS A 84 3.73 29.95 -21.21
N LYS A 85 2.74 30.46 -20.48
CA LYS A 85 1.33 30.54 -20.92
C LYS A 85 0.77 29.19 -21.36
N ILE A 86 1.21 28.13 -20.68
CA ILE A 86 0.77 26.76 -20.94
C ILE A 86 -0.08 26.29 -19.75
N LYS A 87 -1.16 25.59 -20.06
CA LYS A 87 -1.99 24.90 -19.06
C LYS A 87 -1.52 23.48 -18.91
N TYR A 88 -1.25 23.09 -17.68
CA TYR A 88 -0.93 21.72 -17.33
C TYR A 88 -2.14 21.06 -16.67
N LYS A 89 -2.32 19.78 -16.95
CA LYS A 89 -3.40 18.99 -16.37
C LYS A 89 -2.87 17.64 -15.94
N ASP A 90 -3.15 17.29 -14.69
CA ASP A 90 -2.86 15.97 -14.14
C ASP A 90 -4.16 15.21 -13.99
N GLU A 91 -4.18 13.96 -14.46
CA GLU A 91 -5.32 13.05 -14.30
C GLU A 91 -4.88 11.83 -13.50
N ILE A 92 -5.50 11.64 -12.33
CA ILE A 92 -5.24 10.51 -11.43
C ILE A 92 -6.41 9.55 -11.47
N TYR A 93 -6.15 8.29 -11.80
CA TYR A 93 -7.18 7.27 -11.95
C TYR A 93 -6.65 5.85 -11.72
N LEU A 94 -7.57 4.92 -11.46
CA LEU A 94 -7.27 3.50 -11.42
C LEU A 94 -7.38 2.90 -12.83
N ASP A 95 -6.28 2.37 -13.33
CA ASP A 95 -6.28 1.51 -14.50
C ASP A 95 -6.71 0.10 -14.09
N LYS A 96 -7.97 -0.23 -14.41
CA LYS A 96 -8.59 -1.52 -14.05
C LYS A 96 -7.88 -2.72 -14.69
N ASN A 97 -7.23 -2.54 -15.84
CA ASN A 97 -6.56 -3.64 -16.53
C ASN A 97 -5.28 -4.05 -15.81
N SER A 98 -4.56 -3.07 -15.26
CA SER A 98 -3.29 -3.30 -14.55
C SER A 98 -3.45 -3.34 -13.02
N SER A 99 -4.60 -2.93 -12.47
CA SER A 99 -4.80 -2.74 -11.02
C SER A 99 -3.81 -1.72 -10.44
N ILE A 100 -3.50 -0.65 -11.20
CA ILE A 100 -2.52 0.37 -10.83
C ILE A 100 -3.18 1.74 -10.83
N ILE A 101 -2.95 2.55 -9.79
CA ILE A 101 -3.26 3.98 -9.83
C ILE A 101 -2.18 4.69 -10.63
N LYS A 102 -2.59 5.41 -11.67
CA LYS A 102 -1.71 6.15 -12.58
C LYS A 102 -1.97 7.65 -12.48
N ILE A 103 -0.94 8.44 -12.78
CA ILE A 103 -1.04 9.87 -13.09
C ILE A 103 -0.64 10.07 -14.55
N ASN A 104 -1.56 10.63 -15.33
CA ASN A 104 -1.25 11.16 -16.65
C ASN A 104 -0.95 12.65 -16.52
N TYR A 105 0.18 13.08 -17.08
CA TYR A 105 0.60 14.48 -17.12
C TYR A 105 0.37 15.03 -18.52
N TYR A 106 -0.46 16.06 -18.63
CA TYR A 106 -0.76 16.73 -19.87
C TYR A 106 -0.14 18.12 -19.90
N GLU A 107 0.48 18.45 -21.03
CA GLU A 107 0.93 19.79 -21.38
C GLU A 107 0.03 20.31 -22.51
N GLY A 108 -0.91 21.18 -22.18
CA GLY A 108 -2.01 21.54 -23.06
C GLY A 108 -2.89 20.32 -23.39
N THR A 109 -2.96 19.96 -24.67
CA THR A 109 -3.71 18.78 -25.16
C THR A 109 -2.85 17.53 -25.27
N ASN A 110 -1.53 17.65 -25.10
CA ASN A 110 -0.59 16.55 -25.35
C ASN A 110 -0.29 15.80 -24.06
N LEU A 111 -0.37 14.48 -24.11
CA LEU A 111 0.10 13.62 -23.03
C LEU A 111 1.63 13.64 -23.02
N ASN A 112 2.21 14.17 -21.95
CA ASN A 112 3.66 14.28 -21.78
C ASN A 112 4.24 13.01 -21.15
N SER A 113 3.66 12.54 -20.04
CA SER A 113 4.14 11.35 -19.35
C SER A 113 3.05 10.62 -18.56
N ILE A 114 3.31 9.36 -18.23
CA ILE A 114 2.46 8.51 -17.40
C ILE A 114 3.31 7.94 -16.27
N ASN A 115 2.92 8.18 -15.01
CA ASN A 115 3.58 7.58 -13.85
C ASN A 115 2.63 6.63 -13.12
N ASN A 116 3.18 5.49 -12.70
CA ASN A 116 2.51 4.56 -11.80
C ASN A 116 2.74 5.01 -10.35
N ILE A 117 1.67 5.16 -9.57
CA ILE A 117 1.76 5.58 -8.17
C ILE A 117 1.72 4.37 -7.23
N LEU A 118 0.75 3.49 -7.46
CA LEU A 118 0.42 2.42 -6.52
C LEU A 118 -0.11 1.20 -7.28
N GLU A 119 0.47 0.05 -6.99
CA GLU A 119 0.12 -1.25 -7.59
C GLU A 119 -0.82 -2.05 -6.67
N ASP A 120 -1.38 -3.14 -7.20
CA ASP A 120 -2.30 -4.05 -6.51
C ASP A 120 -3.54 -3.40 -5.89
N VAL A 121 -4.02 -2.37 -6.58
CA VAL A 121 -5.22 -1.63 -6.21
C VAL A 121 -6.45 -2.30 -6.80
N GLU A 122 -7.36 -2.67 -5.92
CA GLU A 122 -8.59 -3.40 -6.26
C GLU A 122 -9.70 -2.42 -6.65
N SER A 123 -9.85 -1.33 -5.88
CA SER A 123 -10.76 -0.24 -6.21
C SER A 123 -10.29 1.08 -5.63
N ILE A 124 -10.70 2.16 -6.29
CA ILE A 124 -10.64 3.51 -5.74
C ILE A 124 -12.06 4.08 -5.71
N GLU A 125 -12.36 4.90 -4.73
CA GLU A 125 -13.57 5.71 -4.66
C GLU A 125 -13.18 7.15 -4.34
N LEU A 126 -13.43 8.03 -5.30
CA LEU A 126 -13.18 9.45 -5.21
C LEU A 126 -14.49 10.20 -5.00
N LYS A 127 -14.50 11.04 -3.96
CA LYS A 127 -15.64 11.92 -3.65
C LYS A 127 -15.15 13.34 -3.39
N GLU A 128 -15.91 14.28 -3.91
CA GLU A 128 -15.68 15.71 -3.70
C GLU A 128 -16.78 16.27 -2.80
N LYS A 129 -16.40 17.05 -1.79
CA LYS A 129 -17.33 17.75 -0.89
C LYS A 129 -16.78 19.14 -0.57
N GLY A 130 -17.21 20.13 -1.33
CA GLY A 130 -16.73 21.51 -1.18
C GLY A 130 -15.25 21.63 -1.54
N SER A 131 -14.45 22.16 -0.61
CA SER A 131 -12.99 22.25 -0.75
C SER A 131 -12.25 20.95 -0.42
N ILE A 132 -12.94 19.86 -0.06
CA ILE A 132 -12.30 18.61 0.35
C ILE A 132 -12.52 17.51 -0.68
N ILE A 133 -11.46 16.75 -0.96
CA ILE A 133 -11.46 15.56 -1.81
C ILE A 133 -11.09 14.36 -0.96
N TYR A 134 -11.94 13.34 -1.01
CA TYR A 134 -11.75 12.05 -0.36
C TYR A 134 -11.36 11.02 -1.41
N MET A 135 -10.25 10.32 -1.18
CA MET A 135 -9.81 9.19 -1.98
C MET A 135 -9.75 7.96 -1.07
N LYS A 136 -10.73 7.07 -1.21
CA LYS A 136 -10.72 5.76 -0.56
C LYS A 136 -10.06 4.75 -1.50
N ILE A 137 -9.00 4.11 -1.04
CA ILE A 137 -8.22 3.12 -1.78
C ILE A 137 -8.39 1.77 -1.09
N ARG A 138 -8.77 0.75 -1.87
CA ARG A 138 -8.81 -0.64 -1.42
C ARG A 138 -7.76 -1.44 -2.19
N LEU A 139 -6.86 -2.07 -1.45
CA LEU A 139 -5.87 -3.01 -2.00
C LEU A 139 -6.42 -4.44 -1.96
N LYS A 140 -5.91 -5.32 -2.84
CA LYS A 140 -6.33 -6.73 -2.94
C LYS A 140 -6.21 -7.53 -1.63
N GLU A 141 -5.37 -7.08 -0.71
CA GLU A 141 -5.14 -7.73 0.58
C GLU A 141 -5.94 -7.09 1.74
N GLU A 142 -7.14 -6.59 1.44
CA GLU A 142 -8.11 -6.01 2.39
C GLU A 142 -7.62 -4.78 3.17
N VAL A 143 -6.50 -4.18 2.79
CA VAL A 143 -6.06 -2.90 3.36
C VAL A 143 -6.88 -1.78 2.69
N GLU A 144 -7.74 -1.15 3.48
CA GLU A 144 -8.46 0.05 3.09
C GLU A 144 -7.79 1.28 3.72
N LYS A 145 -7.55 2.32 2.91
CA LYS A 145 -7.05 3.59 3.39
C LYS A 145 -7.84 4.73 2.77
N ILE A 146 -8.22 5.69 3.61
CA ILE A 146 -8.88 6.93 3.18
C ILE A 146 -7.83 8.03 3.25
N LEU A 147 -7.58 8.66 2.10
CA LEU A 147 -6.74 9.83 1.97
C LEU A 147 -7.65 11.05 1.76
N VAL A 148 -7.26 12.16 2.38
CA VAL A 148 -8.04 13.40 2.37
C VAL A 148 -7.15 14.54 1.91
N TYR A 149 -7.66 15.32 0.97
CA TYR A 149 -6.97 16.44 0.36
C TYR A 149 -7.85 17.68 0.41
N GLU A 150 -7.24 18.82 0.69
CA GLU A 150 -7.88 20.13 0.60
C GLU A 150 -7.48 20.77 -0.73
N LYS A 151 -8.45 21.37 -1.42
CA LYS A 151 -8.21 22.14 -2.64
C LYS A 151 -7.49 23.44 -2.27
N GLY A 152 -6.31 23.65 -2.84
CA GLY A 152 -5.55 24.90 -2.72
C GLY A 152 -6.19 26.08 -3.45
#